data_AF-A0A9X2CLD6-F1
#
_entry.id   AF-A0A9X2CLD6-F1
#
_cell.length_a   1.000
_cell.length_b   1.000
_cell.length_c   1.000
_cell.angle_alpha   90.00
_cell.angle_beta   90.00
_cell.angle_gamma   90.00
#
_symmetry.space_group_name_H-M   'P 1'
#
loop_
_entity.id
_entity.type
_entity.pdbx_description
1 polymer ?
#
loop_
_entity_poly.entity_id
_entity_poly.type
_entity_poly.pdbx_seq_one_letter_code
_entity_poly.pdbx_strand_id
1 'polypeptide(L)'
;MAAYKKSNINIEVVTDENKVPEEIYWSAEDGNIYKEEAKALMLSVWDSKSQETLRIDLWTKEMPVDEMKKFFHQTLVSMKETYYRATQDDKMADTMGDFCDYFAEKLEITKK
;
A
#
# COMPACT_ATOMS: atom_id res chain seq x y z
N MET A 1 25.37 -0.92 -25.09
CA MET A 1 24.04 -0.40 -24.69
C MET A 1 23.55 -1.23 -23.54
N ALA A 2 23.08 -0.63 -22.45
CA ALA A 2 22.49 -1.39 -21.34
C ALA A 2 21.23 -2.10 -21.82
N ALA A 3 21.09 -3.39 -21.53
CA ALA A 3 19.86 -4.12 -21.83
C ALA A 3 18.76 -3.61 -20.86
N TYR A 4 17.70 -3.03 -21.40
CA TYR A 4 16.56 -2.62 -20.60
C TYR A 4 15.84 -3.87 -20.10
N LYS A 5 15.68 -3.98 -18.77
CA LYS A 5 14.86 -5.02 -18.16
C LYS A 5 13.42 -4.53 -18.08
N LYS A 6 12.50 -5.31 -18.64
CA LYS A 6 11.06 -5.12 -18.46
C LYS A 6 10.57 -6.15 -17.44
N SER A 7 9.72 -5.72 -16.52
CA SER A 7 9.05 -6.56 -15.54
C SER A 7 7.60 -6.10 -15.44
N ASN A 8 6.66 -7.03 -15.42
CA ASN A 8 5.24 -6.72 -15.30
C ASN A 8 4.73 -6.96 -13.88
N ILE A 9 3.86 -6.05 -13.43
CA ILE A 9 3.00 -6.23 -12.26
C ILE A 9 1.56 -6.29 -12.78
N ASN A 10 0.82 -7.31 -12.39
CA ASN A 10 -0.59 -7.49 -12.76
C ASN A 10 -1.44 -7.53 -11.49
N ILE A 11 -2.56 -6.80 -11.51
CA ILE A 11 -3.57 -6.80 -10.46
C ILE A 11 -4.90 -7.21 -11.11
N GLU A 12 -5.44 -8.35 -10.70
CA GLU A 12 -6.72 -8.90 -11.14
C GLU A 12 -7.73 -8.69 -10.01
N VAL A 13 -8.83 -7.99 -10.30
CA VAL A 13 -9.87 -7.68 -9.31
C VAL A 13 -11.18 -8.30 -9.80
N VAL A 14 -11.76 -9.17 -8.98
CA VAL A 14 -13.08 -9.75 -9.22
C VAL A 14 -14.09 -8.97 -8.40
N THR A 15 -15.14 -8.45 -9.04
CA THR A 15 -16.17 -7.66 -8.38
C THR A 15 -17.55 -8.29 -8.50
N ASP A 16 -18.41 -8.01 -7.52
CA ASP A 16 -19.84 -8.35 -7.60
C ASP A 16 -20.61 -7.43 -8.58
N GLU A 17 -21.93 -7.66 -8.69
CA GLU A 17 -22.84 -6.85 -9.52
C GLU A 17 -22.89 -5.36 -9.13
N ASN A 18 -22.53 -5.03 -7.89
CA ASN A 18 -22.46 -3.66 -7.36
C ASN A 18 -21.06 -3.06 -7.45
N LYS A 19 -20.11 -3.75 -8.11
CA LYS A 19 -18.70 -3.36 -8.25
C LYS A 19 -17.92 -3.38 -6.93
N VAL A 20 -18.36 -4.15 -5.94
CA VAL A 20 -17.62 -4.39 -4.69
C VAL A 20 -16.57 -5.48 -4.95
N PRO A 21 -15.29 -5.27 -4.58
CA PRO A 21 -14.27 -6.31 -4.70
C PRO A 21 -14.57 -7.52 -3.82
N GLU A 22 -14.62 -8.70 -4.44
CA GLU A 22 -14.77 -9.99 -3.77
C GLU A 22 -13.40 -10.68 -3.64
N GLU A 23 -12.63 -10.71 -4.72
CA GLU A 23 -11.28 -11.30 -4.76
C GLU A 23 -10.28 -10.33 -5.42
N ILE A 24 -9.06 -10.30 -4.90
CA ILE A 24 -7.94 -9.56 -5.49
C ILE A 24 -6.79 -10.53 -5.63
N TYR A 25 -6.21 -10.60 -6.83
CA TYR A 25 -4.99 -11.34 -7.09
C TYR A 25 -3.93 -10.40 -7.64
N TRP A 26 -2.67 -10.68 -7.30
CA TRP A 26 -1.56 -9.92 -7.86
C TRP A 26 -0.40 -10.82 -8.27
N SER A 27 0.38 -10.34 -9.24
CA SER A 27 1.58 -11.01 -9.74
C SER A 27 2.67 -9.98 -9.96
N ALA A 28 3.91 -10.34 -9.68
CA ALA A 28 5.09 -9.51 -9.93
C ALA A 28 6.23 -10.40 -10.42
N GLU A 29 6.61 -10.24 -11.70
CA GLU A 29 7.63 -11.10 -12.34
C GLU A 29 8.98 -11.02 -11.61
N ASP A 30 9.44 -9.82 -11.27
CA ASP A 30 10.72 -9.62 -10.57
C ASP A 30 10.69 -10.08 -9.11
N GLY A 31 9.50 -10.16 -8.51
CA GLY A 31 9.29 -10.67 -7.16
C GLY A 31 9.15 -12.18 -7.08
N ASN A 32 9.09 -12.89 -8.23
CA ASN A 32 8.66 -14.29 -8.31
C ASN A 32 7.30 -14.55 -7.64
N ILE A 33 6.36 -13.61 -7.80
CA ILE A 33 5.02 -13.69 -7.23
C ILE A 33 4.04 -13.99 -8.35
N TYR A 34 3.29 -15.08 -8.22
CA TYR A 34 2.38 -15.56 -9.25
C TYR A 34 0.99 -15.80 -8.66
N LYS A 35 0.03 -14.97 -9.11
CA LYS A 35 -1.40 -15.02 -8.76
C LYS A 35 -1.67 -15.25 -7.27
N GLU A 36 -0.94 -14.53 -6.41
CA GLU A 36 -1.16 -14.56 -4.97
C GLU A 36 -2.42 -13.77 -4.61
N GLU A 37 -3.20 -14.31 -3.67
CA GLU A 37 -4.41 -13.66 -3.17
C GLU A 37 -4.05 -12.50 -2.24
N ALA A 38 -4.80 -11.40 -2.33
CA ALA A 38 -4.71 -10.26 -1.44
C ALA A 38 -6.11 -9.87 -0.94
N LYS A 39 -6.18 -9.39 0.31
CA LYS A 39 -7.40 -8.79 0.87
C LYS A 39 -7.39 -7.25 0.76
N ALA A 40 -6.19 -6.67 0.83
CA ALA A 40 -5.75 -5.27 0.68
C ALA A 40 -5.06 -4.89 -0.64
N LEU A 41 -5.37 -3.75 -1.29
CA LEU A 41 -4.42 -3.09 -2.19
C LEU A 41 -4.57 -1.56 -2.18
N MET A 42 -3.44 -0.85 -2.08
CA MET A 42 -3.36 0.59 -2.35
C MET A 42 -2.31 0.83 -3.44
N LEU A 43 -2.72 1.51 -4.52
CA LEU A 43 -1.85 1.93 -5.61
C LEU A 43 -1.94 3.44 -5.76
N SER A 44 -0.78 4.09 -5.77
CA SER A 44 -0.65 5.52 -6.03
C SER A 44 0.30 5.75 -7.19
N VAL A 45 -0.12 6.58 -8.15
CA VAL A 45 0.65 6.93 -9.36
C VAL A 45 0.76 8.44 -9.44
N TRP A 46 1.99 8.94 -9.49
CA TRP A 46 2.26 10.37 -9.67
C TRP A 46 2.14 10.75 -11.15
N ASP A 47 1.20 11.64 -11.49
CA ASP A 47 1.15 12.26 -12.80
C ASP A 47 1.92 13.59 -12.78
N SER A 48 3.10 13.60 -13.40
CA SER A 48 3.93 14.80 -13.49
C SER A 48 3.32 15.93 -14.32
N LYS A 49 2.35 15.63 -15.20
CA LYS A 49 1.74 16.63 -16.08
C LYS A 49 0.69 17.46 -15.33
N SER A 50 -0.20 16.81 -14.60
CA SER A 50 -1.20 17.47 -13.76
C SER A 50 -0.70 17.79 -12.35
N GLN A 51 0.47 17.28 -11.97
CA GLN A 51 1.06 17.43 -10.64
C GLN A 51 0.14 16.88 -9.52
N GLU A 52 -0.46 15.73 -9.77
CA GLU A 52 -1.37 15.10 -8.82
C GLU A 52 -1.06 13.60 -8.65
N THR A 53 -1.62 13.02 -7.57
CA THR A 53 -1.54 11.59 -7.31
C THR A 53 -2.86 10.93 -7.69
N LEU A 54 -2.83 10.06 -8.69
CA LEU A 54 -3.92 9.15 -9.02
C LEU A 54 -3.86 7.96 -8.07
N ARG A 55 -5.01 7.50 -7.56
CA ARG A 55 -5.07 6.46 -6.53
C ARG A 55 -6.16 5.44 -6.79
N ILE A 56 -5.87 4.20 -6.41
CA ILE A 56 -6.81 3.08 -6.36
C ILE A 56 -6.62 2.42 -5.00
N ASP A 57 -7.67 2.47 -4.17
CA ASP A 57 -7.71 1.84 -2.86
C ASP A 57 -8.80 0.78 -2.88
N LEU A 58 -8.43 -0.49 -2.70
CA LEU A 58 -9.32 -1.64 -2.77
C LEU A 58 -9.17 -2.49 -1.52
N TRP A 59 -10.29 -3.04 -1.06
CA TRP A 59 -10.34 -4.07 -0.04
C TRP A 59 -11.46 -5.05 -0.36
N THR A 60 -11.20 -6.33 -0.11
CA THR A 60 -12.22 -7.37 -0.21
C THR A 60 -13.23 -7.21 0.91
N LYS A 61 -14.49 -7.54 0.66
CA LYS A 61 -15.58 -7.48 1.64
C LYS A 61 -15.32 -8.28 2.92
N GLU A 62 -14.55 -9.36 2.83
CA GLU A 62 -14.24 -10.25 3.95
C GLU A 62 -13.16 -9.70 4.89
N MET A 63 -12.43 -8.65 4.50
CA MET A 63 -11.33 -8.14 5.29
C MET A 63 -11.85 -7.55 6.62
N PRO A 64 -11.43 -8.08 7.78
CA PRO A 64 -11.86 -7.54 9.07
C PRO A 64 -11.38 -6.11 9.30
N VAL A 65 -12.17 -5.32 10.03
CA VAL A 65 -11.85 -3.91 10.33
C VAL A 65 -10.53 -3.77 11.12
N ASP A 66 -10.19 -4.72 11.99
CA ASP A 66 -8.92 -4.70 12.72
C ASP A 66 -7.72 -4.96 11.78
N GLU A 67 -7.88 -5.83 10.77
CA GLU A 67 -6.88 -6.01 9.72
C GLU A 67 -6.73 -4.76 8.84
N MET A 68 -7.83 -4.07 8.52
CA MET A 68 -7.77 -2.80 7.78
C MET A 68 -6.95 -1.76 8.57
N LYS A 69 -7.19 -1.62 9.87
CA LYS A 69 -6.42 -0.71 10.74
C LYS A 69 -4.94 -1.06 10.75
N LYS A 70 -4.60 -2.36 10.87
CA LYS A 70 -3.22 -2.85 10.81
C LYS A 70 -2.58 -2.52 9.46
N PHE A 71 -3.29 -2.76 8.36
CA PHE A 71 -2.82 -2.47 7.00
C PHE A 71 -2.51 -0.98 6.81
N PHE A 72 -3.40 -0.08 7.23
CA PHE A 72 -3.14 1.37 7.23
C PHE A 72 -1.92 1.74 8.06
N HIS A 73 -1.81 1.24 9.29
CA HIS A 73 -0.66 1.51 10.15
C HIS A 73 0.65 1.07 9.50
N GLN A 74 0.73 -0.16 9.00
CA GLN A 74 1.94 -0.68 8.34
C GLN A 74 2.29 0.12 7.08
N THR A 75 1.28 0.60 6.35
CA THR A 75 1.46 1.45 5.17
C THR A 75 2.03 2.80 5.55
N LEU A 76 1.52 3.45 6.61
CA LEU A 76 2.04 4.73 7.12
C LEU A 76 3.49 4.63 7.59
N VAL A 77 3.84 3.55 8.31
CA VAL A 77 5.23 3.28 8.71
C VAL A 77 6.13 3.10 7.48
N SER A 78 5.67 2.36 6.47
CA SER A 78 6.42 2.17 5.23
C SER A 78 6.57 3.46 4.42
N MET A 79 5.56 4.33 4.46
CA MET A 79 5.57 5.65 3.83
C MET A 79 6.58 6.59 4.50
N LYS A 80 6.69 6.59 5.83
CA LYS A 80 7.76 7.30 6.56
C LYS A 80 9.12 6.90 5.99
N GLU A 81 9.43 5.61 5.95
CA GLU A 81 10.73 5.11 5.49
C GLU A 81 10.99 5.47 4.03
N THR A 82 9.95 5.40 3.19
CA THR A 82 10.05 5.77 1.77
C THR A 82 10.29 7.27 1.59
N TYR A 83 9.57 8.10 2.34
CA TYR A 83 9.75 9.54 2.36
C TYR A 83 11.17 9.92 2.77
N TYR A 84 11.65 9.36 3.89
CA TYR A 84 13.00 9.58 4.38
C TYR A 84 14.06 9.24 3.33
N ARG A 85 13.97 8.05 2.71
CA ARG A 85 14.92 7.65 1.65
C ARG A 85 14.91 8.59 0.45
N ALA A 86 13.77 9.19 0.14
CA ALA A 86 13.61 10.07 -1.02
C ALA A 86 14.09 11.51 -0.75
N THR A 87 13.91 12.03 0.47
CA THR A 87 14.15 13.45 0.78
C THR A 87 15.31 13.69 1.73
N GLN A 88 15.72 12.69 2.51
CA GLN A 88 16.66 12.80 3.63
C GLN A 88 16.22 13.82 4.69
N ASP A 89 14.92 14.11 4.80
CA ASP A 89 14.38 14.99 5.85
C ASP A 89 14.11 14.18 7.13
N ASP A 90 15.13 14.10 7.99
CA ASP A 90 15.05 13.37 9.26
C ASP A 90 13.92 13.89 10.15
N LYS A 91 13.73 15.21 10.25
CA LYS A 91 12.77 15.81 11.18
C LYS A 91 11.33 15.46 10.81
N MET A 92 11.01 15.53 9.52
CA MET A 92 9.68 15.18 9.06
C MET A 92 9.46 13.66 9.13
N ALA A 93 10.47 12.85 8.83
CA ALA A 93 10.39 11.40 9.00
C ALA A 93 10.15 11.00 10.48
N ASP A 94 10.82 11.66 11.43
CA ASP A 94 10.59 11.44 12.86
C ASP A 94 9.16 11.81 13.25
N THR A 95 8.67 12.95 12.78
CA THR A 95 7.28 13.39 13.02
C THR A 95 6.25 12.40 12.45
N MET A 96 6.50 11.85 11.26
CA MET A 96 5.67 10.77 10.70
C MET A 96 5.71 9.51 11.57
N GLY A 97 6.87 9.21 12.16
CA GLY A 97 7.04 8.10 13.11
C GLY A 97 6.21 8.29 14.37
N ASP A 98 6.32 9.46 15.01
CA ASP A 98 5.54 9.82 16.20
C ASP A 98 4.03 9.67 15.94
N PHE A 99 3.57 10.07 14.76
CA PHE A 99 2.18 9.87 14.37
C PHE A 99 1.82 8.40 14.19
N CYS A 100 2.70 7.58 13.60
CA CYS A 100 2.46 6.14 13.48
C CYS A 100 2.34 5.48 14.85
N ASP A 101 3.22 5.82 15.79
CA ASP A 101 3.20 5.32 17.16
C ASP A 101 1.91 5.72 17.88
N TYR A 102 1.51 6.99 17.75
CA TYR A 102 0.23 7.49 18.26
C TYR A 102 -0.96 6.74 17.65
N PHE A 103 -0.96 6.53 16.33
CA PHE A 103 -2.01 5.81 15.61
C PHE A 103 -2.13 4.36 16.10
N ALA A 104 -1.00 3.69 16.31
CA ALA A 104 -0.95 2.33 16.84
C ALA A 104 -1.51 2.24 18.26
N GLU A 105 -1.13 3.18 19.14
CA GLU A 105 -1.61 3.26 20.52
C GLU A 105 -3.12 3.48 20.56
N LYS A 106 -3.64 4.48 19.84
CA LYS A 106 -5.07 4.84 19.89
C LYS A 106 -5.98 3.79 19.30
N LEU A 107 -5.48 2.97 18.38
CA LEU A 107 -6.24 1.89 17.78
C LEU A 107 -5.91 0.51 18.37
N GLU A 108 -5.09 0.47 19.42
CA GLU A 108 -4.67 -0.76 20.12
C GLU A 108 -4.08 -1.82 19.16
N ILE A 109 -3.37 -1.35 18.13
CA ILE A 109 -2.81 -2.19 17.05
C ILE A 109 -1.61 -2.99 17.55
N THR A 110 -0.74 -2.35 18.33
CA THR A 110 0.36 -2.99 19.04
C THR A 110 -0.12 -3.33 20.45
N LYS A 111 -0.37 -4.61 20.71
CA LYS A 111 -0.52 -5.10 22.09
C LYS A 111 0.85 -5.01 22.77
N LYS A 112 0.89 -4.39 23.95
CA LYS A 112 2.01 -4.55 24.89
C LYS A 112 2.19 -6.01 25.28
#